data_AF-A0A6P2DAM1-F1
#
_entry.id   AF-A0A6P2DAM1-F1
#
_cell.length_a   1.000
_cell.length_b   1.000
_cell.length_c   1.000
_cell.angle_alpha   90.00
_cell.angle_beta   90.00
_cell.angle_gamma   90.00
#
_symmetry.space_group_name_H-M   'P 1'
#
loop_
_entity.id
_entity.type
_entity.pdbx_description
1 polymer ?
#
loop_
_entity_poly.entity_id
_entity_poly.type
_entity_poly.pdbx_seq_one_letter_code
_entity_poly.pdbx_strand_id
1 'polypeptide(L)' 'MTRTDPDAAYSDLVTHLAEGDEVDAVEVVAICTAAGRTLADLNRDVGNAAGESPEDPQRGVTE' A
#
# COMPACT_ATOMS: atom_id res chain seq x y z
N MET A 1 21.46 5.73 15.35
CA MET A 1 20.54 4.87 14.56
C MET A 1 19.21 5.60 14.50
N THR A 2 18.89 6.22 13.38
CA THR A 2 17.55 6.75 13.12
C THR A 2 16.60 5.56 13.10
N ARG A 3 15.74 5.46 14.11
CA ARG A 3 14.67 4.47 14.13
C ARG A 3 13.70 4.89 13.03
N THR A 4 13.69 4.17 11.91
CA THR A 4 12.70 4.38 10.84
C THR A 4 11.32 4.31 11.49
N ASP A 5 10.52 5.35 11.26
CA ASP A 5 9.17 5.41 11.75
C ASP A 5 8.33 4.35 11.01
N PRO A 6 7.70 3.40 11.73
CA PRO A 6 7.01 2.28 11.09
C PRO A 6 5.78 2.71 10.29
N ASP A 7 5.12 3.82 10.67
CA ASP A 7 3.99 4.38 9.91
C ASP A 7 4.47 5.05 8.63
N ALA A 8 5.60 5.76 8.66
CA ALA A 8 6.23 6.31 7.45
C ALA A 8 6.63 5.21 6.46
N ALA A 9 7.27 4.13 6.95
CA ALA A 9 7.64 2.98 6.11
C ALA A 9 6.41 2.29 5.50
N TYR A 10 5.30 2.22 6.25
CA TYR A 10 4.05 1.68 5.72
C TYR A 10 3.44 2.59 4.64
N SER A 11 3.48 3.91 4.82
CA SER A 11 3.00 4.86 3.80
C SER A 11 3.79 4.77 2.50
N ASP A 12 5.12 4.66 2.60
CA ASP A 12 5.99 4.50 1.42
C ASP A 12 5.69 3.17 0.70
N LEU A 13 5.51 2.09 1.46
CA LEU A 13 5.13 0.79 0.92
C LEU A 13 3.79 0.83 0.15
N VAL A 14 2.76 1.49 0.71
CA VAL A 14 1.47 1.65 0.03
C VAL A 14 1.65 2.38 -1.31
N THR A 15 2.47 3.43 -1.33
CA THR A 15 2.73 4.23 -2.53
C THR A 15 3.40 3.39 -3.61
N HIS A 16 4.49 2.69 -3.29
CA HIS A 16 5.19 1.82 -4.24
C HIS A 16 4.28 0.74 -4.83
N LEU A 17 3.52 0.05 -3.97
CA LEU A 17 2.59 -0.98 -4.44
C LEU A 17 1.45 -0.41 -5.28
N ALA A 18 0.99 0.81 -5.00
CA ALA A 18 -0.05 1.48 -5.79
C ALA A 18 0.47 1.94 -7.16
N GLU A 19 1.75 2.29 -7.26
CA GLU A 19 2.43 2.60 -8.53
C GLU A 19 2.74 1.33 -9.36
N GLY A 20 2.53 0.15 -8.76
CA GLY A 20 2.79 -1.15 -9.40
C GLY A 20 4.24 -1.61 -9.29
N ASP A 21 5.02 -1.00 -8.40
CA ASP A 21 6.39 -1.43 -8.13
C ASP A 21 6.41 -2.81 -7.48
N GLU A 22 7.43 -3.60 -7.84
CA GLU A 22 7.68 -4.88 -7.20
C GLU A 22 8.39 -4.67 -5.87
N VAL A 23 7.77 -5.14 -4.78
CA VAL A 23 8.34 -5.11 -3.43
C VAL A 23 8.51 -6.53 -2.91
N ASP A 24 9.61 -6.78 -2.21
CA ASP A 24 9.89 -8.09 -1.63
C ASP A 24 8.83 -8.49 -0.59
N ALA A 25 8.34 -9.73 -0.68
CA ALA A 25 7.25 -10.19 0.18
C ALA A 25 7.65 -10.28 1.67
N VAL A 26 8.94 -10.50 1.98
CA VAL A 26 9.45 -10.51 3.36
C VAL A 26 9.48 -9.08 3.89
N GLU A 27 9.88 -8.12 3.07
CA GLU A 27 9.85 -6.69 3.40
C GLU A 27 8.42 -6.20 3.68
N VAL A 28 7.46 -6.55 2.82
CA VAL A 28 6.03 -6.26 3.02
C VAL A 28 5.55 -6.74 4.39
N VAL A 29 5.82 -8.01 4.73
CA VAL A 29 5.39 -8.59 6.01
C VAL A 29 6.08 -7.91 7.20
N ALA A 30 7.37 -7.57 7.07
CA ALA A 30 8.14 -6.89 8.11
C ALA A 30 7.58 -5.48 8.40
N ILE A 31 7.28 -4.71 7.35
CA ILE A 31 6.72 -3.36 7.46
C ILE A 31 5.31 -3.41 8.06
N CYS A 32 4.43 -4.29 7.57
CA CYS A 32 3.09 -4.46 8.15
C CYS A 32 3.15 -4.83 9.63
N THR A 33 4.05 -5.76 10.01
CA THR A 33 4.21 -6.18 11.40
C THR A 33 4.72 -5.04 12.28
N ALA A 34 5.69 -4.26 11.80
CA ALA A 34 6.24 -3.12 12.53
C ALA A 34 5.21 -2.00 12.72
N ALA A 35 4.34 -1.78 11.73
CA ALA A 35 3.25 -0.80 11.78
C ALA A 35 1.99 -1.31 12.51
N GLY A 36 1.95 -2.58 12.93
CA GLY A 36 0.76 -3.18 13.53
C GLY A 36 -0.44 -3.30 12.57
N ARG A 37 -0.17 -3.40 11.27
CA ARG A 37 -1.16 -3.49 10.19
C ARG A 37 -1.25 -4.91 9.64
N THR A 38 -2.41 -5.26 9.10
CA THR A 38 -2.61 -6.55 8.44
C THR A 38 -2.42 -6.42 6.93
N LEU A 39 -2.20 -7.55 6.24
CA LEU A 39 -2.19 -7.58 4.77
C LEU A 39 -3.55 -7.17 4.17
N ALA A 40 -4.65 -7.35 4.91
CA ALA A 40 -5.97 -6.91 4.47
C ALA A 40 -6.11 -5.38 4.51
N ASP A 41 -5.50 -4.73 5.51
CA ASP A 41 -5.42 -3.27 5.57
C ASP A 41 -4.52 -2.75 4.45
N LEU A 42 -3.36 -3.39 4.22
CA LEU A 42 -2.47 -3.04 3.11
C LEU A 42 -3.18 -3.15 1.76
N ASN A 43 -3.88 -4.25 1.48
CA ASN A 43 -4.61 -4.43 0.22
C ASN A 43 -5.72 -3.38 0.04
N ARG A 44 -6.39 -2.98 1.12
CA ARG A 44 -7.39 -1.90 1.08
C ARG A 44 -6.72 -0.55 0.77
N ASP A 45 -5.63 -0.24 1.45
CA ASP A 45 -4.95 1.05 1.35
C ASP A 45 -4.28 1.21 -0.03
N VAL A 46 -3.65 0.16 -0.56
CA VAL A 46 -3.11 0.11 -1.93
C VAL A 46 -4.24 0.28 -2.95
N GLY A 47 -5.38 -0.39 -2.76
CA GLY A 47 -6.53 -0.24 -3.65
C GLY A 47 -7.17 1.15 -3.62
N ASN A 48 -7.12 1.84 -2.48
CA ASN A 48 -7.55 3.23 -2.36
C ASN A 48 -6.55 4.16 -3.07
N ALA A 49 -5.26 4.02 -2.80
CA ALA A 49 -4.20 4.83 -3.41
C ALA A 49 -4.13 4.67 -4.94
N ALA A 50 -4.26 3.44 -5.44
CA ALA A 50 -4.32 3.17 -6.88
C ALA A 50 -5.63 3.66 -7.52
N GLY A 51 -6.75 3.64 -6.79
CA GLY A 51 -8.05 4.12 -7.25
C GLY A 51 -8.20 5.65 -7.24
N GLU A 52 -7.30 6.36 -6.56
CA GLU A 52 -7.15 7.83 -6.66
C GLU A 52 -6.32 8.25 -7.88
N SER A 53 -5.73 7.31 -8.63
CA SER A 53 -5.16 7.61 -9.94
C SER A 53 -6.28 7.97 -10.92
N PRO A 54 -6.21 9.12 -11.62
CA PRO A 54 -7.29 9.65 -12.47
C PRO A 54 -7.57 8.84 -13.76
N GLU A 55 -7.04 7.63 -13.88
CA GLU A 55 -7.01 6.83 -15.12
C GLU A 55 -7.93 5.61 -15.12
N ASP A 56 -8.93 5.54 -14.24
CA ASP A 56 -9.92 4.45 -14.29
C ASP A 56 -11.31 4.91 -14.78
N PRO A 57 -11.52 5.05 -16.10
CA PRO A 57 -12.84 5.31 -16.69
C PRO A 57 -13.79 4.10 -16.63
N GLN A 58 -13.40 2.96 -16.01
CA GLN A 58 -14.22 1.75 -15.96
C GLN A 58 -14.95 1.53 -14.63
N ARG A 59 -14.72 2.36 -13.60
CA ARG A 59 -15.46 2.30 -12.31
C ARG A 59 -16.92 2.79 -12.36
N GLY A 60 -17.43 3.17 -13.52
CA GLY A 60 -18.79 3.68 -13.72
C GLY A 60 -19.79 2.73 -14.38
N VAL A 61 -19.53 1.42 -14.46
CA VAL A 61 -20.47 0.46 -15.08
C VAL A 61 -20.76 -0.72 -14.16
N THR A 62 -21.56 -0.47 -13.14
CA THR A 62 -22.46 -1.49 -12.58
C THR A 62 -23.82 -0.84 -12.39
N GLU A 63 -24.70 -1.13 -13.35
CA GLU A 63 -26.19 -1.05 -13.38
C GLU A 63 -26.90 0.15 -12.75
#